data_AF-A0A7L4AJX0-F1
#
_entry.id   AF-A0A7L4AJX0-F1
#
_cell.length_a   1.000
_cell.length_b   1.000
_cell.length_c   1.000
_cell.angle_alpha   90.00
_cell.angle_beta   90.00
_cell.angle_gamma   90.00
#
_symmetry.space_group_name_H-M   'P 1'
#
loop_
_entity.id
_entity.type
_entity.pdbx_description
1 polymer ?
#
loop_
_entity_poly.entity_id
_entity_poly.type
_entity_poly.pdbx_seq_one_letter_code
_entity_poly.pdbx_strand_id
1 'polypeptide(L)'
;AETAGPVMEPVTGTVPVAEEEEEEDDNNDDLAGRFLRLEREQSALLQALPPFGEPVSHVYHPLDYAWEPHCDFVRRYCRTPKRVLFLGMNPGPFGMAQTGVPFGEVWHVREWLRVVGGVKKPPSEHPKRPVLGLTCRRAEVS
;
A
#
# COMPACT_ATOMS: atom_id res chain seq x y z
N ALA A 1 11.44 -72.01 12.55
CA ALA A 1 10.25 -71.87 11.67
C ALA A 1 9.54 -70.60 12.08
N GLU A 2 9.26 -69.74 11.10
CA GLU A 2 8.54 -68.45 11.18
C GLU A 2 7.33 -68.49 12.12
N THR A 3 6.96 -67.40 12.81
CA THR A 3 6.06 -66.39 12.21
C THR A 3 6.24 -64.98 12.77
N ALA A 4 6.00 -64.03 11.86
CA ALA A 4 6.25 -62.60 11.95
C ALA A 4 5.36 -61.85 12.95
N GLY A 5 5.92 -60.81 13.59
CA GLY A 5 5.16 -59.83 14.39
C GLY A 5 4.54 -58.74 13.51
N PRO A 6 3.46 -58.07 13.99
CA PRO A 6 2.77 -57.06 13.21
C PRO A 6 3.54 -55.73 13.20
N VAL A 7 3.60 -55.13 12.01
CA VAL A 7 4.17 -53.81 11.71
C VAL A 7 3.22 -52.74 12.24
N MET A 8 3.71 -51.84 13.10
CA MET A 8 3.01 -50.61 13.48
C MET A 8 3.42 -49.49 12.52
N GLU A 9 2.47 -48.97 11.75
CA GLU A 9 2.70 -47.80 10.89
C GLU A 9 2.73 -46.49 11.71
N PRO A 10 3.56 -45.50 11.31
CA PRO A 10 3.56 -44.20 11.95
C PRO A 10 2.35 -43.38 11.50
N VAL A 11 1.57 -42.89 12.47
CA VAL A 11 0.51 -41.90 12.25
C VAL A 11 1.16 -40.55 11.95
N THR A 12 1.29 -40.19 10.68
CA THR A 12 1.55 -38.81 10.28
C THR A 12 0.22 -38.09 10.09
N GLY A 13 -0.32 -37.56 11.19
CA GLY A 13 -1.44 -36.63 11.14
C GLY A 13 -0.94 -35.28 10.63
N THR A 14 -1.25 -34.96 9.36
CA THR A 14 -1.15 -33.60 8.85
C THR A 14 -2.28 -32.78 9.46
N VAL A 15 -1.94 -31.84 10.33
CA VAL A 15 -2.85 -30.78 10.77
C VAL A 15 -3.10 -29.88 9.56
N PRO A 16 -4.35 -29.65 9.13
CA PRO A 16 -4.59 -28.67 8.08
C PRO A 16 -4.31 -27.29 8.68
N VAL A 17 -3.31 -26.61 8.11
CA VAL A 17 -3.12 -25.18 8.30
C VAL A 17 -4.35 -24.54 7.67
N ALA A 18 -5.19 -23.91 8.49
CA ALA A 18 -6.28 -23.09 8.00
C ALA A 18 -5.65 -22.01 7.11
N GLU A 19 -5.96 -22.07 5.82
CA GLU A 19 -5.76 -20.95 4.92
C GLU A 19 -6.62 -19.82 5.50
N GLU A 20 -5.97 -18.76 5.97
CA GLU A 20 -6.64 -17.51 6.27
C GLU A 20 -7.17 -17.01 4.92
N GLU A 21 -8.42 -17.35 4.63
CA GLU A 21 -9.17 -16.70 3.56
C GLU A 21 -9.18 -15.21 3.91
N GLU A 22 -8.34 -14.44 3.22
CA GLU A 22 -8.51 -12.99 3.17
C GLU A 22 -9.94 -12.77 2.66
N GLU A 23 -10.83 -12.29 3.54
CA GLU A 23 -12.16 -11.86 3.13
C GLU A 23 -11.95 -10.74 2.09
N GLU A 24 -11.98 -11.11 0.81
CA GLU A 24 -12.11 -10.18 -0.30
C GLU A 24 -13.47 -9.49 -0.11
N ASP A 25 -13.43 -8.35 0.57
CA ASP A 25 -14.58 -7.48 0.83
C ASP A 25 -15.31 -7.24 -0.51
N ASP A 26 -16.49 -7.84 -0.65
CA ASP A 26 -17.35 -7.99 -1.84
C ASP A 26 -17.89 -6.64 -2.38
N ASN A 27 -17.25 -5.53 -1.99
CA ASN A 27 -17.57 -4.16 -2.36
C ASN A 27 -16.63 -3.60 -3.44
N ASN A 28 -16.07 -4.48 -4.29
CA ASN A 28 -15.29 -4.04 -5.44
C ASN A 28 -16.11 -3.12 -6.36
N ASP A 29 -17.44 -3.06 -6.29
CA ASP A 29 -18.21 -2.17 -7.18
C ASP A 29 -18.53 -0.78 -6.61
N ASP A 30 -18.12 -0.47 -5.38
CA ASP A 30 -18.33 0.87 -4.82
C ASP A 30 -17.39 1.92 -5.44
N LEU A 31 -17.70 3.20 -5.23
CA LEU A 31 -16.94 4.30 -5.83
C LEU A 31 -15.47 4.30 -5.40
N ALA A 32 -15.18 3.94 -4.15
CA ALA A 32 -13.82 3.89 -3.63
C ALA A 32 -13.03 2.73 -4.24
N GLY A 33 -13.63 1.54 -4.32
CA GLY A 33 -13.05 0.38 -4.98
C GLY A 33 -12.74 0.65 -6.44
N ARG A 34 -13.68 1.27 -7.17
CA ARG A 34 -13.47 1.70 -8.56
C ARG A 34 -12.32 2.69 -8.70
N PHE A 35 -12.21 3.67 -7.79
CA PHE A 35 -11.12 4.65 -7.79
C PHE A 35 -9.76 3.97 -7.55
N LEU A 36 -9.67 3.10 -6.54
CA LEU A 36 -8.46 2.35 -6.22
C LEU A 36 -8.03 1.41 -7.36
N ARG A 37 -8.99 0.79 -8.08
CA ARG A 37 -8.69 0.00 -9.28
C ARG A 37 -8.06 0.84 -10.38
N LEU A 38 -8.62 2.02 -10.67
CA LEU A 38 -8.04 2.94 -11.66
C LEU A 38 -6.61 3.35 -11.29
N GLU A 39 -6.33 3.57 -10.00
CA GLU A 39 -4.98 3.88 -9.54
C GLU A 39 -4.02 2.68 -9.65
N ARG A 40 -4.50 1.45 -9.44
CA ARG A 40 -3.71 0.23 -9.66
C ARG A 40 -3.42 0.01 -11.14
N GLU A 41 -4.40 0.19 -12.01
CA GLU A 41 -4.23 0.13 -13.46
C GLU A 41 -3.22 1.19 -13.94
N GLN A 42 -3.36 2.44 -13.49
CA GLN A 42 -2.39 3.50 -13.79
C GLN A 42 -1.00 3.14 -13.25
N SER A 43 -0.89 2.64 -12.02
CA SER A 43 0.38 2.23 -11.43
C SER A 43 1.08 1.16 -12.26
N ALA A 44 0.33 0.17 -12.76
CA ALA A 44 0.87 -0.86 -13.64
C ALA A 44 1.40 -0.27 -14.96
N LEU A 45 0.69 0.69 -15.56
CA LEU A 45 1.13 1.39 -16.77
C LEU A 45 2.41 2.20 -16.53
N LEU A 46 2.52 2.88 -15.39
CA LEU A 46 3.71 3.65 -15.01
C LEU A 46 4.93 2.74 -14.77
N GLN A 47 4.72 1.58 -14.14
CA GLN A 47 5.78 0.59 -13.91
C GLN A 47 6.26 -0.08 -15.20
N ALA A 48 5.42 -0.13 -16.24
CA ALA A 48 5.77 -0.66 -17.56
C ALA A 48 6.57 0.33 -18.42
N LEU A 49 6.76 1.59 -17.98
CA LEU A 49 7.59 2.55 -18.70
C LEU A 49 9.05 2.06 -18.75
N PRO A 50 9.78 2.36 -19.84
CA PRO A 50 11.21 2.09 -19.89
C PRO A 50 11.94 2.83 -18.75
N PRO A 51 13.10 2.31 -18.29
CA PRO A 51 13.88 2.98 -17.26
C PRO A 51 14.16 4.44 -17.61
N PHE A 52 14.01 5.32 -16.62
CA PHE A 52 14.33 6.73 -16.80
C PHE A 52 15.85 6.90 -16.96
N GLY A 53 16.26 7.65 -17.98
CA GLY A 53 17.66 8.04 -18.17
C GLY A 53 18.07 9.20 -17.25
N GLU A 54 19.33 9.57 -17.32
CA GLU A 54 19.87 10.77 -16.65
C GLU A 54 19.01 12.02 -16.97
N PRO A 55 18.78 12.92 -15.99
CA PRO A 55 19.38 12.98 -14.65
C PRO A 55 18.58 12.22 -13.55
N VAL A 56 17.64 11.35 -13.93
CA VAL A 56 16.79 10.65 -12.96
C VAL A 56 17.56 9.51 -12.31
N SER A 57 17.87 9.65 -11.02
CA SER A 57 18.58 8.62 -10.26
C SER A 57 17.67 7.75 -9.38
N HIS A 58 16.50 8.26 -8.97
CA HIS A 58 15.58 7.58 -8.07
C HIS A 58 14.14 7.89 -8.49
N VAL A 59 13.28 6.87 -8.42
CA VAL A 59 11.84 6.99 -8.68
C VAL A 59 11.11 6.38 -7.51
N TYR A 60 10.26 7.18 -6.87
CA TYR A 60 9.44 6.73 -5.74
C TYR A 60 8.00 6.64 -6.20
N HIS A 61 7.35 5.52 -5.90
CA HIS A 61 5.92 5.31 -6.20
C HIS A 61 5.14 5.08 -4.90
N PRO A 62 4.61 6.14 -4.25
CA PRO A 62 3.96 6.02 -2.95
C PRO A 62 2.73 5.11 -2.96
N LEU A 63 2.05 4.96 -4.10
CA LEU A 63 0.92 4.05 -4.23
C LEU A 63 1.31 2.57 -4.20
N ASP A 64 2.61 2.25 -4.17
CA ASP A 64 3.11 0.90 -3.89
C ASP A 64 3.45 0.75 -2.39
N TYR A 65 4.40 1.55 -1.90
CA TYR A 65 4.92 1.36 -0.54
C TYR A 65 4.05 1.98 0.57
N ALA A 66 3.18 2.94 0.27
CA ALA A 66 2.24 3.56 1.21
C ALA A 66 0.78 3.25 0.84
N TRP A 67 0.54 2.06 0.25
CA TRP A 67 -0.78 1.67 -0.24
C TRP A 67 -1.84 1.53 0.86
N GLU A 68 -1.47 1.01 2.03
CA GLU A 68 -2.41 0.83 3.14
C GLU A 68 -3.04 2.16 3.61
N PRO A 69 -2.26 3.20 3.98
CA PRO A 69 -2.86 4.48 4.35
C PRO A 69 -3.56 5.18 3.18
N HIS A 70 -3.08 4.99 1.95
CA HIS A 70 -3.78 5.51 0.77
C HIS A 70 -5.18 4.87 0.60
N CYS A 71 -5.28 3.54 0.74
CA CYS A 71 -6.55 2.82 0.73
C CYS A 71 -7.50 3.29 1.82
N ASP A 72 -7.02 3.43 3.06
CA ASP A 72 -7.84 3.92 4.17
C ASP A 72 -8.36 5.33 3.90
N PHE A 73 -7.51 6.22 3.36
CA PHE A 73 -7.93 7.56 2.92
C PHE A 73 -9.04 7.52 1.87
N VAL A 74 -8.85 6.75 0.78
CA VAL A 74 -9.83 6.68 -0.31
C VAL A 74 -11.14 6.06 0.16
N ARG A 75 -11.10 4.93 0.88
CA ARG A 75 -12.33 4.28 1.41
C ARG A 75 -13.07 5.17 2.40
N ARG A 76 -12.35 5.97 3.20
CA ARG A 76 -12.95 6.90 4.16
C ARG A 76 -13.64 8.08 3.48
N TYR A 77 -13.04 8.67 2.44
CA TYR A 77 -13.48 9.96 1.89
C TYR A 77 -14.12 9.90 0.49
N CYS A 78 -13.92 8.82 -0.27
CA CYS A 78 -14.45 8.63 -1.63
C CYS A 78 -15.76 7.81 -1.67
N ARG A 79 -16.61 7.95 -0.64
CA ARG A 79 -17.85 7.15 -0.50
C ARG A 79 -19.01 7.61 -1.39
N THR A 80 -18.90 8.78 -1.99
CA THR A 80 -19.97 9.42 -2.78
C THR A 80 -19.38 10.25 -3.92
N PRO A 81 -20.12 10.46 -5.04
CA PRO A 81 -19.67 11.29 -6.14
C PRO A 81 -19.32 12.71 -5.70
N LYS A 82 -18.25 13.28 -6.28
CA LYS A 82 -17.77 14.63 -5.96
C LYS A 82 -18.05 15.58 -7.13
N ARG A 83 -18.51 16.79 -6.82
CA ARG A 83 -18.70 17.87 -7.82
C ARG A 83 -17.41 18.60 -8.14
N VAL A 84 -16.44 18.53 -7.23
CA VAL A 84 -15.16 19.24 -7.30
C VAL A 84 -14.06 18.24 -7.03
N LEU A 85 -13.01 18.28 -7.87
CA LEU A 85 -11.78 17.52 -7.69
C LEU A 85 -10.63 18.53 -7.58
N PHE A 86 -9.93 18.50 -6.45
CA PHE A 86 -8.66 19.21 -6.31
C PHE A 86 -7.55 18.32 -6.86
N LEU A 87 -6.75 18.85 -7.78
CA LEU A 87 -5.71 18.10 -8.47
C LEU A 87 -4.36 18.79 -8.31
N GLY A 88 -3.44 18.13 -7.61
CA GLY A 88 -2.03 18.53 -7.54
C GLY A 88 -1.23 18.00 -8.74
N MET A 89 0.06 18.32 -8.78
CA MET A 89 0.97 17.79 -9.81
C MET A 89 1.45 16.37 -9.48
N ASN A 90 2.19 16.23 -8.37
CA ASN A 90 2.83 14.98 -7.95
C ASN A 90 3.21 15.04 -6.46
N PRO A 91 3.52 13.89 -5.83
CA PRO A 91 3.89 13.82 -4.42
C PRO A 91 5.07 14.73 -4.04
N GLY A 92 4.89 15.50 -2.96
CA GLY A 92 5.98 16.15 -2.26
C GLY A 92 6.75 15.17 -1.35
N PRO A 93 8.02 15.44 -1.04
CA PRO A 93 8.89 14.51 -0.31
C PRO A 93 8.54 14.35 1.17
N PHE A 94 7.75 15.26 1.77
CA PHE A 94 7.41 15.22 3.20
C PHE A 94 5.93 15.07 3.49
N GLY A 95 5.06 15.12 2.47
CA GLY A 95 3.65 14.74 2.58
C GLY A 95 3.38 13.41 1.91
N MET A 96 2.85 13.41 0.69
CA MET A 96 2.34 12.18 0.06
C MET A 96 3.41 11.08 -0.11
N ALA A 97 4.69 11.42 -0.33
CA ALA A 97 5.76 10.42 -0.36
C ALA A 97 6.04 9.75 1.00
N GLN A 98 5.52 10.30 2.09
CA GLN A 98 5.60 9.73 3.43
C GLN A 98 4.30 9.03 3.81
N THR A 99 3.15 9.55 3.38
CA THR A 99 1.86 9.19 3.94
C THR A 99 0.94 8.44 2.98
N GLY A 100 1.20 8.47 1.67
CA GLY A 100 0.28 7.98 0.65
C GLY A 100 -0.94 8.89 0.41
N VAL A 101 -1.11 9.97 1.17
CA VAL A 101 -2.27 10.87 1.05
C VAL A 101 -1.90 12.12 0.23
N PRO A 102 -2.71 12.53 -0.76
CA PRO A 102 -2.47 13.78 -1.51
C PRO A 102 -2.40 15.00 -0.59
N PHE A 103 -1.39 15.86 -0.77
CA PHE A 103 -1.10 16.99 0.15
C PHE A 103 -0.97 16.55 1.62
N GLY A 104 -0.55 15.30 1.83
CA GLY A 104 -0.68 14.64 3.12
C GLY A 104 0.46 14.93 4.08
N GLU A 105 0.54 16.15 4.61
CA GLU A 105 1.40 16.46 5.76
C GLU A 105 1.06 15.53 6.94
N VAL A 106 2.09 14.96 7.55
CA VAL A 106 2.00 13.80 8.45
C VAL A 106 1.08 14.05 9.64
N TRP A 107 1.17 15.22 10.28
CA TRP A 107 0.34 15.55 11.43
C TRP A 107 -1.13 15.64 11.02
N HIS A 108 -1.45 16.33 9.93
CA HIS A 108 -2.84 16.43 9.44
C HIS A 108 -3.41 15.07 9.02
N VAL A 109 -2.60 14.24 8.35
CA VAL A 109 -3.02 12.89 7.97
C VAL A 109 -3.37 12.05 9.19
N ARG A 110 -2.52 12.06 10.23
CA ARG A 110 -2.70 11.23 11.42
C ARG A 110 -3.75 11.76 12.38
N GLU A 111 -3.70 13.05 12.70
CA GLU A 111 -4.50 13.64 13.78
C GLU A 111 -5.86 14.16 13.29
N TRP A 112 -5.91 14.71 12.07
CA TRP A 112 -7.13 15.31 11.52
C TRP A 112 -7.89 14.37 10.59
N LEU A 113 -7.23 13.82 9.56
CA LEU A 113 -7.84 12.85 8.65
C LEU A 113 -7.99 11.46 9.31
N ARG A 114 -7.21 11.19 10.37
CA ARG A 114 -7.21 9.92 11.10
C ARG A 114 -7.01 8.71 10.18
N VAL A 115 -6.11 8.89 9.22
CA VAL A 115 -5.71 7.84 8.29
C VAL A 115 -4.66 6.95 8.97
N VAL A 116 -4.83 5.65 8.82
CA VAL A 116 -3.96 4.62 9.41
C VAL A 116 -3.47 3.64 8.34
N GLY A 117 -2.34 2.98 8.62
CA GLY A 117 -1.77 1.95 7.75
C GLY A 117 -0.25 1.89 7.82
N GLY A 118 0.30 0.77 7.40
CA GLY A 118 1.74 0.57 7.27
C GLY A 118 2.31 1.31 6.07
N VAL A 119 3.50 1.90 6.25
CA VAL A 119 4.30 2.46 5.16
C VAL A 119 5.61 1.68 5.04
N LYS A 120 5.78 1.02 3.91
CA LYS A 120 6.99 0.28 3.53
C LYS A 120 8.03 1.23 2.95
N LYS A 121 9.22 0.70 2.63
CA LYS A 121 10.27 1.45 1.93
C LYS A 121 10.16 1.25 0.41
N PRO A 122 10.49 2.26 -0.41
CA PRO A 122 10.69 2.04 -1.83
C PRO A 122 11.94 1.17 -2.06
N PRO A 123 12.07 0.49 -3.22
CA PRO A 123 13.19 -0.41 -3.50
C PRO A 123 14.57 0.24 -3.45
N SER A 124 14.66 1.54 -3.77
CA SER A 124 15.90 2.32 -3.72
C SER A 124 15.63 3.69 -3.10
N GLU A 125 16.20 3.93 -1.92
CA GLU A 125 16.07 5.20 -1.20
C GLU A 125 17.32 6.06 -1.39
N HIS A 126 17.13 7.30 -1.82
CA HIS A 126 18.18 8.30 -1.74
C HIS A 126 18.40 8.71 -0.27
N PRO A 127 19.66 8.73 0.25
CA PRO A 127 19.93 9.01 1.66
C PRO A 127 19.37 10.34 2.20
N LYS A 128 19.28 11.36 1.34
CA LYS A 128 18.70 12.69 1.68
C LYS A 128 17.17 12.77 1.55
N ARG A 129 16.50 11.68 1.14
CA ARG A 129 15.04 11.58 0.95
C ARG A 129 14.53 10.24 1.49
N PRO A 130 14.75 9.91 2.78
CA PRO A 130 14.20 8.69 3.35
C PRO A 130 12.68 8.78 3.49
N VAL A 131 12.00 7.65 3.31
CA VAL A 131 10.60 7.43 3.66
C VAL A 131 10.56 6.94 5.11
N LEU A 132 10.02 7.77 6.00
CA LEU A 132 9.84 7.49 7.43
C LEU A 132 8.37 7.20 7.79
N GLY A 133 7.48 7.22 6.79
CA GLY A 133 6.06 6.93 6.99
C GLY A 133 5.35 8.00 7.83
N LEU A 134 4.31 7.57 8.54
CA LEU A 134 3.53 8.39 9.49
C LEU A 134 4.32 8.82 10.75
N THR A 135 5.62 8.50 10.82
CA THR A 135 6.54 8.94 11.87
C THR A 135 7.48 10.06 11.42
N CYS A 136 7.42 10.46 10.14
CA CYS A 136 8.20 11.58 9.62
C CYS A 136 7.92 12.86 10.43
N ARG A 137 8.98 13.51 10.92
CA ARG A 137 8.88 14.74 11.74
C ARG A 137 8.99 16.03 10.94
N ARG A 138 9.23 15.92 9.62
CA ARG A 138 9.37 17.08 8.74
C ARG A 138 7.98 17.44 8.23
N ALA A 139 7.61 18.71 8.39
CA ALA A 139 6.38 19.23 7.83
C ALA A 139 6.56 19.56 6.34
N GLU A 140 5.52 19.27 5.56
CA GLU A 140 5.33 19.82 4.23
C GLU A 140 4.58 21.15 4.35
N VAL A 141 5.08 22.21 3.73
CA VAL A 141 4.52 23.58 3.85
C VAL A 141 3.47 23.88 2.77
N SER A 142 3.49 23.09 1.69
CA SER A 142 2.62 23.24 0.52
C SER A 142 1.16 22.98 0.80
#